data_AF-A0A3D5D269-F1
#
_entry.id   AF-A0A3D5D269-F1
#
_cell.length_a   1.000
_cell.length_b   1.000
_cell.length_c   1.000
_cell.angle_alpha   90.00
_cell.angle_beta   90.00
_cell.angle_gamma   90.00
#
_symmetry.space_group_name_H-M   'P 1'
#
loop_
_entity.id
_entity.type
_entity.pdbx_description
1 polymer ?
#
loop_
_entity_poly.entity_id
_entity_poly.type
_entity_poly.pdbx_seq_one_letter_code
_entity_poly.pdbx_strand_id
1 'polypeptide(L)'
;WESGNAGAPKELSIGDVTSQEGTLYARVTGQDGLFILPITFIRHVGNAAKRWRDARLAPLAAKRNEITGISIRSGPRQVVLQRSLTNRLWQVVQPAPAKRGDVMRIEQLLDNVLLWEAADFTSDDPKVDLEPYGLHSPVAELALLKGTNRLATVQFGNADTNQPDFVYARLLNHTNVVVVQKKWLDEIRAPVWNYCDHRLTSVITPSAVARVEVRAGDNMVLSQSTNGVWRITEPVALPADPVLVEQRLLQNIMQLQADKLEAEIVGDFSKYGLTEPSASYTLRTRGGTNAIHTQITFGTGTEGGFFARRRDEGFVYVVGENARRALPSYAYELRERRLWSFLANEVAKITVVNGDRSTVLQRNSSGVWTRPGQQLTPADLRTLPLQLSLLGKMRAEAWTASGPDK
;
A
#
# COMPACT_ATOMS: atom_id res chain seq x y z
N TRP A 1 -4.13 -8.20 -36.17
CA TRP A 1 -4.90 -7.67 -37.30
C TRP A 1 -4.96 -8.75 -38.36
N GLU A 2 -6.01 -9.57 -38.33
CA GLU A 2 -6.41 -10.34 -39.50
C GLU A 2 -7.36 -9.43 -40.28
N SER A 3 -6.85 -8.78 -41.31
CA SER A 3 -7.65 -8.15 -42.34
C SER A 3 -7.35 -8.88 -43.65
N GLY A 4 -8.42 -9.23 -44.37
CA GLY A 4 -8.41 -10.02 -45.59
C GLY A 4 -7.45 -9.52 -46.68
N ASN A 5 -7.13 -10.45 -47.58
CA ASN A 5 -6.16 -10.34 -48.67
C ASN A 5 -4.71 -10.11 -48.24
N ALA A 6 -4.15 -11.04 -47.48
CA ALA A 6 -2.71 -11.26 -47.53
C ALA A 6 -2.38 -11.87 -48.91
N GLY A 7 -1.94 -11.03 -49.86
CA GLY A 7 -1.32 -11.53 -51.08
C GLY A 7 -0.20 -12.51 -50.76
N ALA A 8 0.15 -13.40 -51.70
CA ALA A 8 1.21 -14.38 -51.49
C ALA A 8 2.48 -13.70 -50.90
N PRO A 9 3.10 -14.31 -49.88
CA PRO A 9 4.27 -13.73 -49.22
C PRO A 9 5.34 -13.44 -50.27
N LYS A 10 5.76 -12.17 -50.38
CA LYS A 10 6.87 -11.78 -51.24
C LYS A 10 8.17 -12.05 -50.50
N GLU A 11 8.99 -12.93 -51.05
CA GLU A 11 10.31 -13.25 -50.51
C GLU A 11 11.37 -12.54 -51.35
N LEU A 12 12.35 -11.93 -50.68
CA LEU A 12 13.51 -11.31 -51.28
C LEU A 12 14.75 -12.07 -50.81
N SER A 13 15.38 -12.84 -51.70
CA SER A 13 16.66 -13.48 -51.44
C SER A 13 17.78 -12.47 -51.69
N ILE A 14 18.71 -12.35 -50.74
CA ILE A 14 19.87 -11.46 -50.83
C ILE A 14 21.12 -12.32 -51.08
N GLY A 15 21.88 -11.97 -52.11
CA GLY A 15 23.09 -12.67 -52.52
C GLY A 15 24.37 -11.88 -52.23
N ASP A 16 25.46 -12.29 -52.86
CA ASP A 16 26.79 -11.72 -52.64
C ASP A 16 26.93 -10.27 -53.14
N VAL A 17 27.99 -9.60 -52.67
CA VAL A 17 28.43 -8.28 -53.14
C VAL A 17 28.78 -8.37 -54.63
N THR A 18 28.34 -7.40 -55.43
CA THR A 18 28.64 -7.40 -56.87
C THR A 18 30.02 -6.80 -57.17
N SER A 19 30.44 -6.83 -58.44
CA SER A 19 31.66 -6.14 -58.90
C SER A 19 31.54 -4.61 -58.86
N GLN A 20 30.33 -4.05 -58.72
CA GLN A 20 30.13 -2.62 -58.48
C GLN A 20 30.26 -2.31 -56.99
N GLU A 21 31.17 -1.39 -56.66
CA GLU A 21 31.47 -1.00 -55.29
C GLU A 21 30.19 -0.60 -54.52
N GLY A 22 29.99 -1.21 -53.34
CA GLY A 22 28.87 -0.87 -52.46
C GLY A 22 27.51 -1.42 -52.89
N THR A 23 27.45 -2.46 -53.73
CA THR A 23 26.19 -3.08 -54.17
C THR A 23 26.15 -4.60 -53.99
N LEU A 24 24.95 -5.19 -54.01
CA LEU A 24 24.71 -6.63 -53.83
C LEU A 24 23.65 -7.15 -54.79
N TYR A 25 23.67 -8.45 -55.06
CA TYR A 25 22.62 -9.11 -55.81
C TYR A 25 21.38 -9.38 -54.95
N ALA A 26 20.20 -9.26 -55.53
CA ALA A 26 18.95 -9.65 -54.91
C ALA A 26 18.00 -10.31 -55.91
N ARG A 27 17.14 -11.20 -55.43
CA ARG A 27 16.12 -11.88 -56.24
C ARG A 27 14.78 -11.84 -55.51
N VAL A 28 13.72 -11.43 -56.21
CA VAL A 28 12.35 -11.50 -55.70
C VAL A 28 11.76 -12.83 -56.12
N THR A 29 11.32 -13.66 -55.18
CA THR A 29 10.66 -14.94 -55.47
C THR A 29 9.41 -14.69 -56.30
N GLY A 30 9.31 -15.33 -57.48
CA GLY A 30 8.22 -15.16 -58.43
C GLY A 30 8.38 -14.03 -59.46
N GLN A 31 9.54 -13.36 -59.50
CA GLN A 31 9.91 -12.46 -60.59
C GLN A 31 11.21 -12.93 -61.26
N ASP A 32 11.23 -12.90 -62.59
CA ASP A 32 12.42 -13.20 -63.36
C ASP A 32 13.41 -12.04 -63.29
N GLY A 33 14.69 -12.36 -63.02
CA GLY A 33 15.80 -11.40 -63.02
C GLY A 33 16.55 -11.29 -61.69
N LEU A 34 17.80 -10.82 -61.78
CA LEU A 34 18.61 -10.41 -60.64
C LEU A 34 18.61 -8.87 -60.57
N PHE A 35 18.38 -8.36 -59.37
CA PHE A 35 18.42 -6.94 -59.07
C PHE A 35 19.74 -6.58 -58.38
N ILE A 36 20.22 -5.36 -58.60
CA ILE A 36 21.36 -4.81 -57.87
C ILE A 36 20.81 -3.82 -56.84
N LEU A 37 21.10 -4.05 -55.56
CA LEU A 37 20.71 -3.15 -54.47
C LEU A 37 21.96 -2.49 -53.85
N PRO A 38 21.84 -1.28 -53.31
CA PRO A 38 22.88 -0.69 -52.48
C PRO A 38 23.12 -1.55 -51.22
N ILE A 39 24.37 -1.70 -50.79
CA ILE A 39 24.71 -2.43 -49.55
C ILE A 39 24.11 -1.79 -48.29
N THR A 40 23.78 -0.49 -48.38
CA THR A 40 23.04 0.23 -47.35
C THR A 40 21.64 -0.36 -47.15
N PHE A 41 21.03 -1.00 -48.14
CA PHE A 41 19.73 -1.65 -48.02
C PHE A 41 19.72 -2.72 -46.91
N ILE A 42 20.70 -3.63 -46.88
CA ILE A 42 20.82 -4.63 -45.79
C ILE A 42 20.95 -3.94 -44.44
N ARG A 43 21.75 -2.86 -44.35
CA ARG A 43 21.92 -2.14 -43.06
C ARG A 43 20.59 -1.57 -42.58
N HIS A 44 19.78 -1.00 -43.48
CA HIS A 44 18.45 -0.49 -43.13
C HIS A 44 17.49 -1.62 -42.77
N VAL A 45 17.45 -2.70 -43.55
CA VAL A 45 16.56 -3.84 -43.32
C VAL A 45 16.93 -4.62 -42.06
N GLY A 46 18.21 -4.83 -41.77
CA GLY A 46 18.67 -5.51 -40.55
C GLY A 46 18.33 -4.72 -39.29
N ASN A 47 18.53 -3.40 -39.31
CA ASN A 47 18.10 -2.51 -38.23
C ASN A 47 16.56 -2.47 -38.12
N ALA A 48 15.85 -2.50 -39.24
CA ALA A 48 14.39 -2.56 -39.27
C ALA A 48 13.86 -3.89 -38.73
N ALA A 49 14.51 -5.02 -39.02
CA ALA A 49 14.11 -6.33 -38.54
C ALA A 49 14.14 -6.42 -37.00
N LYS A 50 15.10 -5.77 -36.34
CA LYS A 50 15.07 -5.61 -34.87
C LYS A 50 13.86 -4.78 -34.41
N ARG A 51 13.53 -3.70 -35.13
CA ARG A 51 12.41 -2.78 -34.81
C ARG A 51 11.02 -3.33 -35.14
N TRP A 52 10.91 -4.31 -36.04
CA TRP A 52 9.64 -4.94 -36.41
C TRP A 52 9.22 -6.05 -35.45
N ARG A 53 10.14 -6.55 -34.63
CA ARG A 53 9.84 -7.53 -33.59
C ARG A 53 9.03 -6.86 -32.48
N ASP A 54 8.10 -7.64 -31.93
CA ASP A 54 7.50 -7.29 -30.65
C ASP A 54 8.58 -7.38 -29.57
N ALA A 55 8.94 -6.24 -28.99
CA ALA A 55 9.96 -6.18 -27.96
C ALA A 55 9.48 -6.77 -26.62
N ARG A 56 8.18 -6.97 -26.43
CA ARG A 56 7.63 -7.39 -25.13
C ARG A 56 8.12 -8.76 -24.72
N LEU A 57 8.69 -8.87 -23.52
CA LEU A 57 9.19 -10.15 -22.97
C LEU A 57 8.08 -11.14 -22.67
N ALA A 58 6.93 -10.64 -22.19
CA ALA A 58 5.78 -11.46 -21.85
C ALA A 58 4.51 -10.86 -22.50
N PRO A 59 4.23 -11.17 -23.77
CA PRO A 59 3.10 -10.59 -24.52
C PRO A 59 1.75 -11.21 -24.09
N LEU A 60 1.45 -11.15 -22.78
CA LEU A 60 0.26 -11.69 -22.14
C LEU A 60 -0.71 -10.59 -21.66
N ALA A 61 -0.54 -9.34 -22.11
CA ALA A 61 -1.39 -8.23 -21.71
C ALA A 61 -2.89 -8.51 -21.93
N ALA A 62 -3.26 -9.14 -23.05
CA ALA A 62 -4.65 -9.54 -23.32
C ALA A 62 -5.18 -10.62 -22.36
N LYS A 63 -4.30 -11.38 -21.70
CA LYS A 63 -4.62 -12.44 -20.74
C LYS A 63 -4.35 -12.04 -19.28
N ARG A 64 -4.15 -10.74 -18.99
CA ARG A 64 -3.86 -10.24 -17.64
C ARG A 64 -4.79 -10.87 -16.60
N ASN A 65 -6.10 -10.80 -16.83
CA ASN A 65 -7.12 -11.24 -15.87
C ASN A 65 -7.13 -12.75 -15.62
N GLU A 66 -6.48 -13.54 -16.49
CA GLU A 66 -6.30 -14.98 -16.30
C GLU A 66 -5.14 -15.32 -15.36
N ILE A 67 -4.24 -14.35 -15.09
CA ILE A 67 -3.08 -14.57 -14.23
C ILE A 67 -3.53 -14.55 -12.79
N THR A 68 -3.36 -15.69 -12.12
CA THR A 68 -3.73 -15.91 -10.71
C THR A 68 -2.52 -16.09 -9.81
N GLY A 69 -1.31 -16.13 -10.36
CA GLY A 69 -0.09 -16.33 -9.59
C GLY A 69 1.18 -15.85 -10.29
N ILE A 70 2.22 -15.61 -9.50
CA ILE A 70 3.57 -15.29 -9.92
C ILE A 70 4.52 -16.18 -9.12
N SER A 71 5.37 -16.94 -9.79
CA SER A 71 6.43 -17.74 -9.17
C SER A 71 7.78 -17.15 -9.52
N ILE A 72 8.57 -16.82 -8.50
CA ILE A 72 9.91 -16.28 -8.64
C ILE A 72 10.90 -17.25 -7.98
N ARG A 73 11.94 -17.61 -8.72
CA ARG A 73 13.07 -18.40 -8.23
C ARG A 73 14.36 -17.63 -8.47
N SER A 74 15.18 -17.44 -7.43
CA SER A 74 16.50 -16.81 -7.57
C SER A 74 17.47 -17.46 -6.59
N GLY A 75 18.42 -18.22 -7.13
CA GLY A 75 19.26 -19.12 -6.33
C GLY A 75 18.42 -20.06 -5.45
N PRO A 76 18.67 -20.15 -4.13
CA PRO A 76 17.87 -20.98 -3.21
C PRO A 76 16.52 -20.36 -2.86
N ARG A 77 16.27 -19.09 -3.22
CA ARG A 77 15.06 -18.38 -2.85
C ARG A 77 13.92 -18.75 -3.79
N GLN A 78 12.80 -19.18 -3.21
CA GLN A 78 11.55 -19.40 -3.92
C GLN A 78 10.44 -18.54 -3.31
N VAL A 79 9.79 -17.75 -4.16
CA VAL A 79 8.64 -16.91 -3.80
C VAL A 79 7.48 -17.29 -4.70
N VAL A 80 6.34 -17.61 -4.10
CA VAL A 80 5.11 -17.87 -4.84
C VAL A 80 4.03 -16.94 -4.33
N LEU A 81 3.60 -16.05 -5.22
CA LEU A 81 2.48 -15.14 -5.02
C LEU A 81 1.26 -15.77 -5.68
N GLN A 82 0.15 -15.89 -4.96
CA GLN A 82 -1.05 -16.51 -5.50
C GLN A 82 -2.30 -15.82 -4.96
N ARG A 83 -3.31 -15.65 -5.82
CA ARG A 83 -4.64 -15.26 -5.36
C ARG A 83 -5.29 -16.42 -4.61
N SER A 84 -5.72 -16.16 -3.38
CA SER A 84 -6.49 -17.09 -2.57
C SER A 84 -7.76 -17.53 -3.30
N LEU A 85 -8.08 -18.82 -3.21
CA LEU A 85 -9.30 -19.37 -3.81
C LEU A 85 -10.57 -18.91 -3.08
N THR A 86 -10.47 -18.54 -1.80
CA THR A 86 -11.62 -18.22 -0.95
C THR A 86 -12.04 -16.76 -1.07
N ASN A 87 -11.09 -15.83 -0.95
CA ASN A 87 -11.36 -14.39 -0.90
C ASN A 87 -10.73 -13.60 -2.06
N ARG A 88 -10.07 -14.29 -3.00
CA ARG A 88 -9.40 -13.69 -4.18
C ARG A 88 -8.28 -12.68 -3.85
N LEU A 89 -7.90 -12.53 -2.57
CA LEU A 89 -6.81 -11.67 -2.16
C LEU A 89 -5.46 -12.33 -2.45
N TRP A 90 -4.44 -11.52 -2.72
CA TRP A 90 -3.08 -12.01 -2.90
C TRP A 90 -2.51 -12.55 -1.60
N GLN A 91 -1.77 -13.65 -1.71
CA GLN A 91 -1.01 -14.27 -0.64
C GLN A 91 0.39 -14.60 -1.12
N VAL A 92 1.36 -14.50 -0.20
CA VAL A 92 2.70 -15.02 -0.37
C VAL A 92 2.68 -16.43 0.22
N VAL A 93 2.53 -17.44 -0.63
CA VAL A 93 2.39 -18.86 -0.23
C VAL A 93 3.75 -19.49 0.08
N GLN A 94 4.79 -19.02 -0.60
CA GLN A 94 6.17 -19.41 -0.34
C GLN A 94 7.08 -18.20 -0.10
N PRO A 95 7.99 -18.29 0.89
CA PRO A 95 8.18 -19.39 1.83
C PRO A 95 6.98 -19.55 2.80
N ALA A 96 6.68 -20.81 3.15
CA ALA A 96 5.63 -21.14 4.11
C ALA A 96 6.07 -20.75 5.54
N PRO A 97 5.14 -20.40 6.44
CA PRO A 97 3.68 -20.37 6.27
C PRO A 97 3.20 -19.22 5.36
N ALA A 98 1.99 -19.37 4.80
CA ALA A 98 1.42 -18.38 3.90
C ALA A 98 1.17 -17.04 4.61
N LYS A 99 1.51 -15.93 3.95
CA LYS A 99 1.35 -14.57 4.46
C LYS A 99 0.38 -13.79 3.59
N ARG A 100 -0.20 -12.72 4.12
CA ARG A 100 -0.98 -11.77 3.32
C ARG A 100 -0.09 -11.09 2.30
N GLY A 101 -0.52 -11.04 1.05
CA GLY A 101 0.16 -10.32 -0.02
C GLY A 101 -0.31 -8.88 -0.12
N ASP A 102 0.62 -7.97 -0.38
CA ASP A 102 0.28 -6.58 -0.68
C ASP A 102 -0.32 -6.51 -2.08
N VAL A 103 -1.62 -6.26 -2.14
CA VAL A 103 -2.37 -6.24 -3.39
C VAL A 103 -1.83 -5.17 -4.34
N MET A 104 -1.50 -3.97 -3.85
CA MET A 104 -1.05 -2.89 -4.71
C MET A 104 0.33 -3.20 -5.32
N ARG A 105 1.29 -3.61 -4.49
CA ARG A 105 2.65 -3.93 -4.95
C ARG A 105 2.67 -5.13 -5.90
N ILE A 106 1.88 -6.17 -5.61
CA ILE A 106 1.84 -7.37 -6.45
C ILE A 106 1.16 -7.08 -7.79
N GLU A 107 0.05 -6.33 -7.82
CA GLU A 107 -0.60 -5.94 -9.07
C GLU A 107 0.30 -5.02 -9.90
N GLN A 108 1.02 -4.09 -9.26
CA GLN A 108 2.00 -3.24 -9.93
C GLN A 108 3.16 -4.04 -10.53
N LEU A 109 3.73 -5.00 -9.80
CA LEU A 109 4.72 -5.92 -10.35
C LEU A 109 4.15 -6.64 -11.58
N LEU A 110 2.93 -7.15 -11.49
CA LEU A 110 2.30 -7.87 -12.58
C LEU A 110 2.08 -6.97 -13.81
N ASP A 111 1.64 -5.73 -13.62
CA ASP A 111 1.53 -4.74 -14.71
C ASP A 111 2.91 -4.42 -15.32
N ASN A 112 3.93 -4.21 -14.49
CA ASN A 112 5.30 -3.94 -14.95
C ASN A 112 5.83 -5.09 -15.82
N VAL A 113 5.69 -6.34 -15.36
CA VAL A 113 6.15 -7.54 -16.08
C VAL A 113 5.55 -7.64 -17.48
N LEU A 114 4.28 -7.27 -17.63
CA LEU A 114 3.58 -7.29 -18.93
C LEU A 114 3.99 -6.16 -19.88
N LEU A 115 4.72 -5.17 -19.37
CA LEU A 115 5.26 -4.02 -20.10
C LEU A 115 6.78 -4.10 -20.30
N TRP A 116 7.46 -5.13 -19.81
CA TRP A 116 8.89 -5.28 -20.01
C TRP A 116 9.23 -5.54 -21.48
N GLU A 117 10.26 -4.86 -21.98
CA GLU A 117 10.70 -4.89 -23.38
C GLU A 117 12.19 -5.24 -23.53
N ALA A 118 12.52 -6.06 -24.52
CA ALA A 118 13.91 -6.29 -24.91
C ALA A 118 14.55 -4.97 -25.38
N ALA A 119 15.69 -4.63 -24.79
CA ALA A 119 16.53 -3.53 -25.23
C ALA A 119 17.32 -3.89 -26.50
N ASP A 120 17.74 -5.15 -26.60
CA ASP A 120 18.34 -5.70 -27.81
C ASP A 120 18.07 -7.21 -27.94
N PHE A 121 18.26 -7.74 -29.14
CA PHE A 121 18.14 -9.15 -29.47
C PHE A 121 19.54 -9.71 -29.77
N THR A 122 20.02 -10.63 -28.94
CA THR A 122 21.38 -11.19 -29.00
C THR A 122 21.47 -12.38 -29.93
N SER A 123 20.53 -13.32 -29.83
CA SER A 123 20.50 -14.52 -30.67
C SER A 123 19.08 -15.04 -30.84
N ASP A 124 18.74 -15.47 -32.06
CA ASP A 124 17.49 -16.19 -32.36
C ASP A 124 17.74 -17.69 -32.60
N ASP A 125 19.01 -18.15 -32.55
CA ASP A 125 19.35 -19.55 -32.79
C ASP A 125 18.84 -20.42 -31.62
N PRO A 126 17.92 -21.37 -31.87
CA PRO A 126 17.41 -22.24 -30.81
C PRO A 126 18.46 -23.15 -30.18
N LYS A 127 19.63 -23.30 -30.81
CA LYS A 127 20.76 -24.10 -30.33
C LYS A 127 21.89 -23.25 -29.78
N VAL A 128 21.66 -21.93 -29.59
CA VAL A 128 22.67 -21.05 -29.03
C VAL A 128 23.16 -21.58 -27.68
N ASP A 129 24.47 -21.57 -27.47
CA ASP A 129 25.04 -21.92 -26.19
C ASP A 129 24.60 -20.88 -25.14
N LEU A 130 24.00 -21.37 -24.06
CA LEU A 130 23.40 -20.57 -23.00
C LEU A 130 24.37 -20.27 -21.86
N GLU A 131 25.51 -20.97 -21.81
CA GLU A 131 26.50 -20.82 -20.77
C GLU A 131 27.12 -19.41 -20.73
N PRO A 132 27.52 -18.78 -21.86
CA PRO A 132 28.07 -17.42 -21.87
C PRO A 132 27.11 -16.37 -21.32
N TYR A 133 25.81 -16.58 -21.50
CA TYR A 133 24.76 -15.68 -21.06
C TYR A 133 24.30 -15.94 -19.62
N GLY A 134 24.79 -16.99 -18.96
CA GLY A 134 24.31 -17.41 -17.64
C GLY A 134 22.86 -17.94 -17.68
N LEU A 135 22.39 -18.44 -18.82
CA LEU A 135 21.02 -18.94 -19.01
C LEU A 135 20.94 -20.47 -18.98
N HIS A 136 22.08 -21.18 -18.99
CA HIS A 136 22.13 -22.62 -18.70
C HIS A 136 21.72 -22.91 -17.25
N SER A 137 22.21 -22.10 -16.31
CA SER A 137 21.77 -22.06 -14.91
C SER A 137 21.34 -20.63 -14.57
N PRO A 138 20.07 -20.27 -14.82
CA PRO A 138 19.62 -18.87 -14.74
C PRO A 138 19.77 -18.30 -13.32
N VAL A 139 20.21 -17.05 -13.26
CA VAL A 139 20.35 -16.26 -12.01
C VAL A 139 18.99 -16.06 -11.34
N ALA A 140 17.94 -15.86 -12.14
CA ALA A 140 16.57 -15.85 -11.67
C ALA A 140 15.58 -16.31 -12.76
N GLU A 141 14.40 -16.74 -12.33
CA GLU A 141 13.29 -17.10 -13.18
C GLU A 141 12.00 -16.52 -12.61
N LEU A 142 11.19 -15.89 -13.46
CA LEU A 142 9.84 -15.46 -13.15
C LEU A 142 8.85 -16.22 -14.05
N ALA A 143 7.83 -16.82 -13.46
CA ALA A 143 6.74 -17.47 -14.17
C ALA A 143 5.39 -16.85 -13.82
N LEU A 144 4.60 -16.54 -14.83
CA LEU A 144 3.21 -16.09 -14.71
C LEU A 144 2.27 -17.30 -14.77
N LEU A 145 1.36 -17.41 -13.80
CA LEU A 145 0.59 -18.63 -13.56
C LEU A 145 -0.93 -18.41 -13.72
N LYS A 146 -1.62 -19.42 -14.27
CA LYS A 146 -3.07 -19.62 -14.17
C LYS A 146 -3.34 -20.94 -13.46
N GLY A 147 -3.74 -20.87 -12.19
CA GLY A 147 -3.69 -22.03 -11.30
C GLY A 147 -2.27 -22.57 -11.19
N THR A 148 -2.08 -23.84 -11.52
CA THR A 148 -0.76 -24.51 -11.57
C THR A 148 -0.08 -24.39 -12.94
N ASN A 149 -0.79 -23.88 -13.97
CA ASN A 149 -0.26 -23.80 -15.32
C ASN A 149 0.64 -22.56 -15.50
N ARG A 150 1.82 -22.74 -16.11
CA ARG A 150 2.73 -21.64 -16.47
C ARG A 150 2.31 -21.06 -17.82
N LEU A 151 1.89 -19.80 -17.84
CA LEU A 151 1.51 -19.09 -19.07
C LEU A 151 2.74 -18.54 -19.81
N ALA A 152 3.70 -18.01 -19.06
CA ALA A 152 4.97 -17.50 -19.56
C ALA A 152 6.03 -17.70 -18.48
N THR A 153 7.28 -17.94 -18.89
CA THR A 153 8.42 -18.03 -17.99
C THR A 153 9.59 -17.26 -18.57
N VAL A 154 10.02 -16.20 -17.89
CA VAL A 154 11.20 -15.41 -18.23
C VAL A 154 12.35 -15.85 -17.35
N GLN A 155 13.47 -16.20 -17.97
CA GLN A 155 14.73 -16.49 -17.29
C GLN A 155 15.68 -15.32 -17.47
N PHE A 156 16.42 -15.01 -16.41
CA PHE A 156 17.43 -13.97 -16.35
C PHE A 156 18.80 -14.61 -16.11
N GLY A 157 19.79 -14.17 -16.87
CA GLY A 157 21.16 -14.64 -16.82
C GLY A 157 22.11 -13.60 -16.23
N ASN A 158 23.34 -13.62 -16.73
CA ASN A 158 24.41 -12.73 -16.29
C ASN A 158 24.19 -11.29 -16.77
N ALA A 159 24.83 -10.34 -16.08
CA ALA A 159 24.95 -8.98 -16.58
C ALA A 159 25.79 -8.93 -17.85
N ASP A 160 25.48 -8.00 -18.75
CA ASP A 160 26.34 -7.71 -19.90
C ASP A 160 27.66 -7.10 -19.40
N THR A 161 28.78 -7.75 -19.70
CA THR A 161 30.12 -7.35 -19.27
C THR A 161 30.47 -5.91 -19.66
N ASN A 162 29.93 -5.43 -20.79
CA ASN A 162 30.21 -4.09 -21.30
C ASN A 162 29.16 -3.06 -20.85
N GLN A 163 27.99 -3.51 -20.39
CA GLN A 163 26.86 -2.66 -20.04
C GLN A 163 26.19 -3.16 -18.73
N PRO A 164 26.71 -2.76 -17.56
CA PRO A 164 26.31 -3.34 -16.27
C PRO A 164 24.85 -3.05 -15.86
N ASP A 165 24.17 -2.14 -16.55
CA ASP A 165 22.75 -1.83 -16.37
C ASP A 165 21.82 -2.79 -17.14
N PHE A 166 22.40 -3.75 -17.87
CA PHE A 166 21.67 -4.73 -18.65
C PHE A 166 22.05 -6.15 -18.27
N VAL A 167 21.09 -7.06 -18.45
CA VAL A 167 21.27 -8.50 -18.23
C VAL A 167 20.72 -9.28 -19.42
N TYR A 168 21.24 -10.48 -19.65
CA TYR A 168 20.65 -11.40 -20.61
C TYR A 168 19.36 -12.00 -20.05
N ALA A 169 18.38 -12.22 -20.93
CA ALA A 169 17.15 -12.90 -20.58
C ALA A 169 16.66 -13.77 -21.74
N ARG A 170 15.76 -14.71 -21.44
CA ARG A 170 15.00 -15.45 -22.45
C ARG A 170 13.60 -15.76 -21.97
N LEU A 171 12.61 -15.65 -22.85
CA LEU A 171 11.27 -16.17 -22.59
C LEU A 171 11.25 -17.64 -23.01
N LEU A 172 10.98 -18.60 -22.13
CA LEU A 172 11.07 -20.05 -22.45
C LEU A 172 10.12 -20.53 -23.57
N ASN A 173 9.05 -19.77 -23.87
CA ASN A 173 8.16 -20.07 -25.00
C ASN A 173 8.78 -19.64 -26.36
N HIS A 174 9.90 -18.92 -26.30
CA HIS A 174 10.75 -18.55 -27.42
C HIS A 174 12.16 -19.10 -27.17
N THR A 175 12.93 -19.26 -28.23
CA THR A 175 14.30 -19.79 -28.11
C THR A 175 15.36 -18.69 -28.18
N ASN A 176 14.94 -17.42 -28.20
CA ASN A 176 15.82 -16.28 -28.38
C ASN A 176 16.44 -15.81 -27.05
N VAL A 177 17.66 -15.28 -27.16
CA VAL A 177 18.37 -14.57 -26.09
C VAL A 177 18.27 -13.07 -26.38
N VAL A 178 17.82 -12.32 -25.38
CA VAL A 178 17.63 -10.87 -25.45
C VAL A 178 18.37 -10.18 -24.32
N VAL A 179 18.57 -8.87 -24.47
CA VAL A 179 19.13 -7.99 -23.45
C VAL A 179 18.01 -7.17 -22.84
N VAL A 180 17.97 -7.07 -21.52
CA VAL A 180 16.90 -6.40 -20.76
C VAL A 180 17.48 -5.53 -19.65
N GLN A 181 16.71 -4.57 -19.14
CA GLN A 181 17.18 -3.70 -18.05
C GLN A 181 17.37 -4.52 -16.76
N LYS A 182 18.55 -4.39 -16.13
CA LYS A 182 18.91 -5.07 -14.88
C LYS A 182 17.93 -4.79 -13.75
N LYS A 183 17.31 -3.60 -13.73
CA LYS A 183 16.30 -3.23 -12.73
C LYS A 183 15.14 -4.23 -12.63
N TRP A 184 14.81 -4.95 -13.70
CA TRP A 184 13.76 -5.98 -13.69
C TRP A 184 14.20 -7.25 -12.96
N LEU A 185 15.47 -7.63 -13.08
CA LEU A 185 16.08 -8.67 -12.26
C LEU A 185 16.09 -8.24 -10.78
N ASP A 186 16.45 -6.99 -10.50
CA ASP A 186 16.46 -6.47 -9.14
C ASP A 186 15.04 -6.43 -8.52
N GLU A 187 14.03 -6.06 -9.31
CA GLU A 187 12.61 -6.00 -8.91
C GLU A 187 12.09 -7.38 -8.46
N ILE A 188 12.41 -8.46 -9.18
CA ILE A 188 12.00 -9.82 -8.80
C ILE A 188 12.85 -10.41 -7.66
N ARG A 189 14.06 -9.89 -7.45
CA ARG A 189 14.94 -10.27 -6.34
C ARG A 189 14.63 -9.49 -5.06
N ALA A 190 13.69 -8.53 -5.07
CA ALA A 190 13.26 -7.80 -3.88
C ALA A 190 12.88 -8.75 -2.73
N PRO A 191 13.22 -8.47 -1.45
CA PRO A 191 12.93 -9.36 -0.32
C PRO A 191 11.48 -9.82 -0.24
N VAL A 192 11.21 -10.99 0.36
CA VAL A 192 9.84 -11.55 0.49
C VAL A 192 8.89 -10.56 1.18
N TRP A 193 9.39 -9.83 2.18
CA TRP A 193 8.65 -8.78 2.89
C TRP A 193 8.13 -7.68 1.94
N ASN A 194 8.82 -7.42 0.82
CA ASN A 194 8.40 -6.45 -0.18
C ASN A 194 7.16 -6.90 -0.98
N TYR A 195 6.70 -8.14 -0.82
CA TYR A 195 5.43 -8.61 -1.38
C TYR A 195 4.35 -8.85 -0.31
N CYS A 196 4.69 -8.76 0.98
CA CYS A 196 3.74 -9.00 2.08
C CYS A 196 2.95 -7.73 2.43
N ASP A 197 1.67 -7.85 2.79
CA ASP A 197 0.88 -6.72 3.30
C ASP A 197 1.37 -6.33 4.70
N HIS A 198 1.83 -5.09 4.84
CA HIS A 198 2.40 -4.59 6.10
C HIS A 198 1.31 -4.10 7.07
N ARG A 199 0.07 -3.94 6.62
CA ARG A 199 -1.00 -3.37 7.44
C ARG A 199 -1.46 -4.33 8.51
N LEU A 200 -1.56 -3.82 9.73
CA LEU A 200 -2.07 -4.57 10.88
C LEU A 200 -3.59 -4.59 10.97
N THR A 201 -4.31 -3.96 10.04
CA THR A 201 -5.78 -4.08 9.92
C THR A 201 -6.20 -4.67 8.58
N SER A 202 -7.34 -5.36 8.58
CA SER A 202 -8.05 -5.65 7.34
C SER A 202 -8.77 -4.40 6.87
N VAL A 203 -9.06 -4.31 5.56
CA VAL A 203 -9.76 -3.15 4.99
C VAL A 203 -11.16 -3.04 5.61
N ILE A 204 -11.46 -1.88 6.18
CA ILE A 204 -12.75 -1.55 6.80
C ILE A 204 -13.06 -0.07 6.58
N THR A 205 -14.31 0.27 6.32
CA THR A 205 -14.76 1.66 6.26
C THR A 205 -14.97 2.19 7.68
N PRO A 206 -14.54 3.41 8.05
CA PRO A 206 -14.73 3.94 9.40
C PRO A 206 -16.18 3.89 9.89
N SER A 207 -17.15 4.17 9.00
CA SER A 207 -18.59 4.12 9.30
C SER A 207 -19.14 2.70 9.53
N ALA A 208 -18.38 1.66 9.18
CA ALA A 208 -18.75 0.27 9.47
C ALA A 208 -18.36 -0.14 10.90
N VAL A 209 -17.47 0.61 11.56
CA VAL A 209 -17.02 0.34 12.93
C VAL A 209 -18.11 0.79 13.91
N ALA A 210 -18.64 -0.14 14.69
CA ALA A 210 -19.70 0.12 15.67
C ALA A 210 -19.17 0.24 17.10
N ARG A 211 -18.07 -0.46 17.40
CA ARG A 211 -17.48 -0.49 18.74
C ARG A 211 -15.96 -0.61 18.65
N VAL A 212 -15.27 0.14 19.52
CA VAL A 212 -13.83 0.04 19.72
C VAL A 212 -13.56 -0.25 21.18
N GLU A 213 -12.83 -1.32 21.47
CA GLU A 213 -12.34 -1.65 22.81
C GLU A 213 -10.83 -1.41 22.83
N VAL A 214 -10.37 -0.56 23.74
CA VAL A 214 -8.95 -0.27 23.95
C VAL A 214 -8.58 -0.71 25.36
N ARG A 215 -7.51 -1.48 25.47
CA ARG A 215 -6.85 -1.82 26.73
C ARG A 215 -5.44 -1.28 26.63
N ALA A 216 -5.10 -0.23 27.34
CA ALA A 216 -3.76 0.37 27.29
C ALA A 216 -3.44 1.04 28.62
N GLY A 217 -3.38 2.37 28.68
CA GLY A 217 -3.20 3.12 29.92
C GLY A 217 -4.42 2.98 30.83
N ASP A 218 -5.62 3.10 30.25
CA ASP A 218 -6.87 2.64 30.85
C ASP A 218 -7.61 1.65 29.94
N ASN A 219 -8.66 1.02 30.50
CA ASN A 219 -9.61 0.25 29.72
C ASN A 219 -10.73 1.18 29.29
N MET A 220 -10.89 1.39 27.99
CA MET A 220 -11.95 2.21 27.44
C MET A 220 -12.74 1.48 26.36
N VAL A 221 -14.02 1.82 26.28
CA VAL A 221 -14.93 1.33 25.24
C VAL A 221 -15.62 2.51 24.60
N LEU A 222 -15.53 2.58 23.26
CA LEU A 222 -16.28 3.52 22.44
C LEU A 222 -17.38 2.78 21.68
N SER A 223 -18.56 3.37 21.63
CA SER A 223 -19.71 2.86 20.86
C SER A 223 -20.25 3.93 19.92
N GLN A 224 -20.55 3.54 18.68
CA GLN A 224 -21.18 4.40 17.68
C GLN A 224 -22.67 4.10 17.58
N SER A 225 -23.51 5.11 17.84
CA SER A 225 -24.96 5.01 17.68
C SER A 225 -25.39 4.92 16.21
N THR A 226 -26.67 4.61 15.98
CA THR A 226 -27.22 4.43 14.63
C THR A 226 -27.08 5.65 13.74
N ASN A 227 -27.11 6.85 14.33
CA ASN A 227 -26.91 8.15 13.69
C ASN A 227 -25.43 8.58 13.59
N GLY A 228 -24.46 7.70 13.86
CA GLY A 228 -23.03 7.95 13.68
C GLY A 228 -22.33 8.67 14.84
N VAL A 229 -23.03 8.95 15.94
CA VAL A 229 -22.44 9.65 17.10
C VAL A 229 -21.62 8.70 17.97
N TRP A 230 -20.37 9.08 18.24
CA TRP A 230 -19.48 8.33 19.12
C TRP A 230 -19.66 8.73 20.58
N ARG A 231 -19.67 7.74 21.47
CA ARG A 231 -19.62 7.93 22.91
C ARG A 231 -18.60 6.99 23.54
N ILE A 232 -17.92 7.49 24.57
CA ILE A 232 -17.19 6.66 25.52
C ILE A 232 -18.25 6.07 26.45
N THR A 233 -18.30 4.75 26.56
CA THR A 233 -19.23 4.02 27.44
C THR A 233 -18.55 3.47 28.68
N GLU A 234 -17.24 3.23 28.60
CA GLU A 234 -16.39 2.80 29.71
C GLU A 234 -15.07 3.60 29.64
N PRO A 235 -14.46 3.97 30.79
CA PRO A 235 -14.89 3.64 32.16
C PRO A 235 -16.08 4.48 32.65
N VAL A 236 -16.29 5.67 32.08
CA VAL A 236 -17.41 6.58 32.41
C VAL A 236 -18.11 7.01 31.14
N ALA A 237 -19.43 7.07 31.17
CA ALA A 237 -20.25 7.44 30.01
C ALA A 237 -20.09 8.93 29.66
N LEU A 238 -19.32 9.23 28.61
CA LEU A 238 -19.01 10.60 28.19
C LEU A 238 -19.19 10.79 26.68
N PRO A 239 -19.53 12.00 26.20
CA PRO A 239 -19.44 12.31 24.78
C PRO A 239 -17.99 12.19 24.30
N ALA A 240 -17.78 11.53 23.15
CA ALA A 240 -16.49 11.46 22.50
C ALA A 240 -16.36 12.56 21.45
N ASP A 241 -15.16 13.12 21.27
CA ASP A 241 -14.89 14.03 20.16
C ASP A 241 -14.83 13.22 18.85
N PRO A 242 -15.76 13.44 17.91
CA PRO A 242 -15.80 12.63 16.68
C PRO A 242 -14.53 12.78 15.83
N VAL A 243 -13.88 13.94 15.86
CA VAL A 243 -12.64 14.17 15.12
C VAL A 243 -11.50 13.35 15.72
N LEU A 244 -11.40 13.29 17.05
CA LEU A 244 -10.37 12.47 17.71
C LEU A 244 -10.62 10.98 17.49
N VAL A 245 -11.87 10.52 17.56
CA VAL A 245 -12.20 9.11 17.31
C VAL A 245 -11.91 8.75 15.85
N GLU A 246 -12.40 9.52 14.89
CA GLU A 246 -12.26 9.17 13.48
C GLU A 246 -10.83 9.36 12.99
N GLN A 247 -10.22 10.52 13.24
CA GLN A 247 -8.93 10.89 12.64
C GLN A 247 -7.72 10.44 13.48
N ARG A 248 -7.81 10.37 14.80
CA ARG A 248 -6.69 9.99 15.67
C ARG A 248 -6.72 8.54 16.11
N LEU A 249 -7.91 7.94 16.32
CA LEU A 249 -8.00 6.52 16.67
C LEU A 249 -8.18 5.66 15.41
N LEU A 250 -9.30 5.79 14.69
CA LEU A 250 -9.65 4.87 13.61
C LEU A 250 -8.69 4.97 12.43
N GLN A 251 -8.38 6.18 11.94
CA GLN A 251 -7.43 6.34 10.83
C GLN A 251 -6.03 5.83 11.19
N ASN A 252 -5.51 6.12 12.38
CA ASN A 252 -4.20 5.63 12.80
C ASN A 252 -4.18 4.09 12.93
N ILE A 253 -5.25 3.48 13.44
CA ILE A 253 -5.38 2.02 13.43
C ILE A 253 -5.38 1.50 11.99
N MET A 254 -6.21 2.05 11.10
CA MET A 254 -6.33 1.60 9.70
C MET A 254 -5.07 1.79 8.86
N GLN A 255 -4.23 2.77 9.21
CA GLN A 255 -2.96 3.05 8.55
C GLN A 255 -1.77 2.39 9.25
N LEU A 256 -2.00 1.67 10.35
CA LEU A 256 -0.95 1.04 11.13
C LEU A 256 -0.24 -0.04 10.31
N GLN A 257 1.07 0.12 10.14
CA GLN A 257 1.93 -0.82 9.43
C GLN A 257 3.00 -1.38 10.35
N ALA A 258 3.37 -2.63 10.11
CA ALA A 258 4.56 -3.25 10.67
C ALA A 258 5.79 -2.82 9.89
N ASP A 259 6.87 -2.48 10.58
CA ASP A 259 8.15 -2.16 9.95
C ASP A 259 8.88 -3.45 9.51
N LYS A 260 8.71 -4.51 10.30
CA LYS A 260 9.25 -5.84 10.01
C LYS A 260 8.39 -6.98 10.54
N LEU A 261 8.56 -8.14 9.92
CA LEU A 261 8.13 -9.43 10.42
C LEU A 261 9.25 -10.02 11.28
N GLU A 262 8.99 -10.19 12.57
CA GLU A 262 9.98 -10.68 13.54
C GLU A 262 10.02 -12.22 13.56
N ALA A 263 8.85 -12.86 13.62
CA ALA A 263 8.75 -14.30 13.72
C ALA A 263 7.51 -14.84 13.02
N GLU A 264 7.71 -15.91 12.25
CA GLU A 264 6.67 -16.59 11.48
C GLU A 264 6.11 -17.83 12.17
N ILE A 265 6.93 -18.48 13.00
CA ILE A 265 6.56 -19.69 13.75
C ILE A 265 6.81 -19.39 15.22
N VAL A 266 5.73 -19.16 15.95
CA VAL A 266 5.78 -18.70 17.34
C VAL A 266 5.12 -19.75 18.22
N GLY A 267 5.94 -20.51 18.93
CA GLY A 267 5.46 -21.48 19.93
C GLY A 267 5.12 -20.85 21.28
N ASP A 268 5.67 -19.68 21.58
CA ASP A 268 5.52 -19.00 22.86
C ASP A 268 5.52 -17.47 22.67
N PHE A 269 4.36 -16.86 22.92
CA PHE A 269 4.15 -15.41 22.80
C PHE A 269 4.62 -14.62 24.02
N SER A 270 4.95 -15.28 25.15
CA SER A 270 5.38 -14.60 26.37
C SER A 270 6.72 -13.88 26.21
N LYS A 271 7.64 -14.44 25.40
CA LYS A 271 8.93 -13.84 25.03
C LYS A 271 8.81 -12.47 24.38
N TYR A 272 7.66 -12.21 23.75
CA TYR A 272 7.36 -10.97 23.07
C TYR A 272 6.44 -10.06 23.89
N GLY A 273 6.07 -10.45 25.12
CA GLY A 273 5.08 -9.75 25.93
C GLY A 273 3.67 -9.78 25.36
N LEU A 274 3.35 -10.75 24.49
CA LEU A 274 2.06 -10.82 23.78
C LEU A 274 1.03 -11.73 24.47
N THR A 275 1.42 -12.44 25.54
CA THR A 275 0.49 -13.15 26.43
C THR A 275 -0.23 -12.16 27.36
N GLU A 276 0.51 -11.19 27.90
CA GLU A 276 -0.01 -10.07 28.69
C GLU A 276 0.34 -8.76 27.97
N PRO A 277 -0.45 -8.38 26.94
CA PRO A 277 -0.08 -7.27 26.08
C PRO A 277 -0.10 -5.93 26.80
N SER A 278 0.89 -5.08 26.53
CA SER A 278 0.96 -3.70 26.99
C SER A 278 -0.16 -2.82 26.40
N ALA A 279 -0.71 -3.21 25.24
CA ALA A 279 -1.92 -2.62 24.69
C ALA A 279 -2.69 -3.55 23.76
N SER A 280 -4.00 -3.35 23.64
CA SER A 280 -4.90 -4.05 22.73
C SER A 280 -5.93 -3.09 22.14
N TYR A 281 -6.14 -3.14 20.83
CA TYR A 281 -7.15 -2.37 20.12
C TYR A 281 -8.04 -3.34 19.33
N THR A 282 -9.33 -3.36 19.65
CA THR A 282 -10.30 -4.28 19.06
C THR A 282 -11.42 -3.51 18.37
N LEU A 283 -11.60 -3.72 17.06
CA LEU A 283 -12.66 -3.14 16.24
C LEU A 283 -13.77 -4.16 15.99
N ARG A 284 -15.03 -3.76 16.19
CA ARG A 284 -16.22 -4.57 15.86
C ARG A 284 -17.15 -3.81 14.91
N THR A 285 -17.79 -4.55 14.00
CA THR A 285 -18.69 -3.99 12.98
C THR A 285 -20.16 -4.07 13.35
N ARG A 286 -21.00 -3.26 12.68
CA ARG A 286 -22.46 -3.35 12.75
C ARG A 286 -22.97 -4.53 11.92
N GLY A 287 -23.91 -5.32 12.44
CA GLY A 287 -24.65 -6.31 11.64
C GLY A 287 -24.07 -7.72 11.56
N GLY A 288 -23.05 -8.06 12.34
CA GLY A 288 -22.52 -9.43 12.46
C GLY A 288 -22.15 -9.76 13.90
N THR A 289 -23.14 -10.25 14.67
CA THR A 289 -22.98 -11.00 15.95
C THR A 289 -21.65 -10.82 16.69
N ASN A 290 -21.41 -9.69 17.37
CA ASN A 290 -20.24 -9.49 18.23
C ASN A 290 -18.87 -9.82 17.59
N ALA A 291 -18.77 -9.95 16.26
CA ALA A 291 -17.59 -10.47 15.61
C ALA A 291 -16.48 -9.43 15.67
N ILE A 292 -15.31 -9.83 16.17
CA ILE A 292 -14.10 -9.02 16.14
C ILE A 292 -13.64 -8.98 14.68
N HIS A 293 -13.71 -7.79 14.07
CA HIS A 293 -13.19 -7.57 12.72
C HIS A 293 -11.67 -7.50 12.72
N THR A 294 -11.10 -6.79 13.71
CA THR A 294 -9.66 -6.64 13.86
C THR A 294 -9.34 -6.55 15.34
N GLN A 295 -8.31 -7.26 15.77
CA GLN A 295 -7.70 -7.06 17.08
C GLN A 295 -6.18 -7.04 16.90
N ILE A 296 -5.58 -5.94 17.34
CA ILE A 296 -4.14 -5.72 17.35
C ILE A 296 -3.70 -5.68 18.80
N THR A 297 -2.69 -6.47 19.13
CA THR A 297 -2.06 -6.53 20.45
C THR A 297 -0.62 -6.07 20.33
N PHE A 298 -0.15 -5.34 21.33
CA PHE A 298 1.22 -4.86 21.46
C PHE A 298 1.83 -5.46 22.71
N GLY A 299 3.07 -5.94 22.59
CA GLY A 299 3.80 -6.58 23.67
C GLY A 299 4.92 -5.70 24.20
N THR A 300 6.07 -6.34 24.48
CA THR A 300 7.26 -5.69 25.03
C THR A 300 7.87 -4.71 24.02
N GLY A 301 8.41 -3.60 24.54
CA GLY A 301 9.20 -2.65 23.76
C GLY A 301 10.55 -3.24 23.33
N THR A 302 11.08 -2.72 22.24
CA THR A 302 12.36 -3.06 21.61
C THR A 302 13.08 -1.76 21.24
N GLU A 303 14.34 -1.83 20.83
CA GLU A 303 15.07 -0.64 20.35
C GLU A 303 14.39 0.05 19.16
N GLY A 304 13.65 -0.70 18.33
CA GLY A 304 12.98 -0.19 17.13
C GLY A 304 11.48 0.08 17.26
N GLY A 305 10.87 -0.13 18.43
CA GLY A 305 9.41 -0.02 18.60
C GLY A 305 8.84 -1.11 19.51
N PHE A 306 7.67 -1.67 19.16
CA PHE A 306 6.98 -2.67 19.98
C PHE A 306 6.71 -3.95 19.18
N PHE A 307 6.81 -5.10 19.84
CA PHE A 307 6.24 -6.31 19.27
C PHE A 307 4.73 -6.16 19.12
N ALA A 308 4.19 -6.62 18.01
CA ALA A 308 2.77 -6.56 17.72
C ALA A 308 2.27 -7.86 17.10
N ARG A 309 0.99 -8.14 17.31
CA ARG A 309 0.31 -9.30 16.75
C ARG A 309 -1.13 -8.96 16.37
N ARG A 310 -1.55 -9.47 15.22
CA ARG A 310 -2.96 -9.57 14.85
C ARG A 310 -3.58 -10.85 15.38
N ARG A 311 -4.84 -10.80 15.82
CA ARG A 311 -5.56 -11.97 16.34
C ARG A 311 -5.69 -13.12 15.33
N ASP A 312 -5.85 -12.81 14.04
CA ASP A 312 -6.07 -13.77 12.96
C ASP A 312 -4.79 -14.38 12.40
N GLU A 313 -3.63 -14.05 12.98
CA GLU A 313 -2.33 -14.52 12.52
C GLU A 313 -1.47 -15.10 13.67
N GLY A 314 -0.60 -16.04 13.32
CA GLY A 314 0.38 -16.65 14.24
C GLY A 314 1.73 -15.92 14.26
N PHE A 315 1.82 -14.73 13.66
CA PHE A 315 3.05 -14.00 13.45
C PHE A 315 3.30 -12.96 14.53
N VAL A 316 4.58 -12.63 14.72
CA VAL A 316 5.01 -11.47 15.50
C VAL A 316 5.62 -10.45 14.55
N TYR A 317 5.15 -9.23 14.66
CA TYR A 317 5.63 -8.06 13.93
C TYR A 317 6.37 -7.11 14.87
N VAL A 318 7.11 -6.16 14.32
CA VAL A 318 7.53 -4.96 15.04
C VAL A 318 6.87 -3.74 14.42
N VAL A 319 6.31 -2.90 15.28
CA VAL A 319 5.69 -1.62 14.93
C VAL A 319 6.49 -0.50 15.56
N GLY A 320 6.88 0.49 14.76
CA GLY A 320 7.64 1.63 15.21
C GLY A 320 7.01 2.37 16.37
N GLU A 321 7.87 2.93 17.23
CA GLU A 321 7.46 3.63 18.45
C GLU A 321 6.48 4.77 18.16
N ASN A 322 6.74 5.58 17.14
CA ASN A 322 5.86 6.69 16.75
C ASN A 322 4.47 6.22 16.35
N ALA A 323 4.38 5.12 15.59
CA ALA A 323 3.12 4.55 15.16
C ALA A 323 2.30 4.00 16.35
N ARG A 324 2.97 3.36 17.33
CA ARG A 324 2.32 2.94 18.58
C ARG A 324 1.88 4.14 19.43
N ARG A 325 2.74 5.15 19.61
CA ARG A 325 2.45 6.34 20.43
C ARG A 325 1.35 7.23 19.86
N ALA A 326 1.12 7.18 18.54
CA ALA A 326 0.02 7.89 17.89
C ALA A 326 -1.38 7.33 18.27
N LEU A 327 -1.44 6.12 18.85
CA LEU A 327 -2.69 5.50 19.30
C LEU A 327 -3.04 5.95 20.74
N PRO A 328 -4.26 6.48 20.97
CA PRO A 328 -4.72 6.89 22.29
C PRO A 328 -4.67 5.76 23.30
N SER A 329 -4.17 6.04 24.50
CA SER A 329 -4.06 5.07 25.58
C SER A 329 -5.01 5.33 26.74
N TYR A 330 -5.62 6.52 26.80
CA TYR A 330 -6.57 6.90 27.84
C TYR A 330 -7.89 7.47 27.28
N ALA A 331 -9.00 7.20 27.97
CA ALA A 331 -10.34 7.65 27.56
C ALA A 331 -10.43 9.18 27.43
N TYR A 332 -9.75 9.93 28.31
CA TYR A 332 -9.77 11.39 28.27
C TYR A 332 -9.19 11.97 26.97
N GLU A 333 -8.25 11.26 26.31
CA GLU A 333 -7.66 11.70 25.04
C GLU A 333 -8.70 11.76 23.91
N LEU A 334 -9.83 11.06 24.05
CA LEU A 334 -10.90 10.97 23.05
C LEU A 334 -12.18 11.69 23.49
N ARG A 335 -12.20 12.29 24.68
CA ARG A 335 -13.35 13.02 25.21
C ARG A 335 -13.65 14.25 24.36
N GLU A 336 -14.95 14.56 24.23
CA GLU A 336 -15.43 15.80 23.60
C GLU A 336 -14.67 17.02 24.13
N ARG A 337 -14.05 17.77 23.22
CA ARG A 337 -13.25 18.95 23.56
C ARG A 337 -14.09 20.21 23.71
N ARG A 338 -15.34 20.21 23.23
CA ARG A 338 -16.27 21.32 23.46
C ARG A 338 -16.64 21.38 24.95
N LEU A 339 -16.24 22.46 25.62
CA LEU A 339 -16.46 22.66 27.05
C LEU A 339 -17.92 23.00 27.37
N TRP A 340 -18.53 23.81 26.51
CA TRP A 340 -19.91 24.26 26.59
C TRP A 340 -20.43 24.59 25.18
N SER A 341 -21.76 24.62 25.05
CA SER A 341 -22.47 24.96 23.82
C SER A 341 -23.64 25.87 24.17
N PHE A 342 -23.55 27.15 23.86
CA PHE A 342 -24.65 28.11 24.05
C PHE A 342 -24.56 29.25 23.03
N LEU A 343 -25.69 29.90 22.78
CA LEU A 343 -25.75 31.11 21.96
C LEU A 343 -25.55 32.35 22.83
N ALA A 344 -24.87 33.37 22.29
CA ALA A 344 -24.56 34.58 23.05
C ALA A 344 -25.80 35.31 23.60
N ASN A 345 -26.95 35.19 22.93
CA ASN A 345 -28.24 35.76 23.34
C ASN A 345 -28.95 34.95 24.43
N GLU A 346 -28.55 33.70 24.67
CA GLU A 346 -29.07 32.87 25.77
C GLU A 346 -28.41 33.21 27.11
N VAL A 347 -27.28 33.93 27.10
CA VAL A 347 -26.55 34.30 28.32
C VAL A 347 -27.17 35.53 28.97
N ALA A 348 -27.75 35.34 30.17
CA ALA A 348 -28.34 36.42 30.96
C ALA A 348 -27.37 37.09 31.94
N LYS A 349 -26.38 36.35 32.45
CA LYS A 349 -25.43 36.79 33.48
C LYS A 349 -24.07 36.13 33.31
N ILE A 350 -23.00 36.90 33.50
CA ILE A 350 -21.61 36.43 33.53
C ILE A 350 -21.05 36.77 34.90
N THR A 351 -20.42 35.81 35.56
CA THR A 351 -19.67 36.03 36.80
C THR A 351 -18.25 35.56 36.58
N VAL A 352 -17.28 36.47 36.75
CA VAL A 352 -15.85 36.17 36.64
C VAL A 352 -15.23 36.33 38.01
N VAL A 353 -14.69 35.24 38.55
CA VAL A 353 -14.01 35.21 39.86
C VAL A 353 -12.51 35.03 39.61
N ASN A 354 -11.69 35.91 40.18
CA ASN A 354 -10.23 35.84 40.13
C ASN A 354 -9.67 36.11 41.54
N GLY A 355 -9.32 35.04 42.26
CA GLY A 355 -9.08 35.10 43.71
C GLY A 355 -10.29 35.68 44.43
N ASP A 356 -10.07 36.70 45.26
CA ASP A 356 -11.13 37.38 46.00
C ASP A 356 -11.93 38.41 45.16
N ARG A 357 -11.53 38.65 43.90
CA ARG A 357 -12.22 39.61 43.02
C ARG A 357 -13.34 38.91 42.26
N SER A 358 -14.56 39.43 42.38
CA SER A 358 -15.73 38.98 41.59
C SER A 358 -16.26 40.12 40.73
N THR A 359 -16.40 39.87 39.42
CA THR A 359 -17.02 40.80 38.47
C THR A 359 -18.29 40.18 37.91
N VAL A 360 -19.38 40.94 37.95
CA VAL A 360 -20.70 40.50 37.45
C VAL A 360 -21.14 41.40 36.31
N LEU A 361 -21.53 40.78 35.18
CA LEU A 361 -22.23 41.42 34.07
C LEU A 361 -23.61 40.79 33.95
N GLN A 362 -24.66 41.58 33.72
CA GLN A 362 -26.03 41.08 33.59
C GLN A 362 -26.79 41.82 32.50
N ARG A 363 -27.68 41.13 31.77
CA ARG A 363 -28.62 41.78 30.87
C ARG A 363 -29.82 42.33 31.64
N ASN A 364 -30.16 43.59 31.40
CA ASN A 364 -31.40 44.17 31.91
C ASN A 364 -32.63 43.72 31.08
N SER A 365 -33.82 44.18 31.45
CA SER A 365 -35.08 43.87 30.76
C SER A 365 -35.12 44.33 29.29
N SER A 366 -34.30 45.29 28.91
CA SER A 366 -34.14 45.76 27.52
C SER A 366 -33.06 45.00 26.75
N GLY A 367 -32.46 43.95 27.34
CA GLY A 367 -31.44 43.11 26.71
C GLY A 367 -30.03 43.74 26.67
N VAL A 368 -29.82 44.86 27.35
CA VAL A 368 -28.53 45.57 27.38
C VAL A 368 -27.69 45.07 28.56
N TRP A 369 -26.40 44.81 28.32
CA TRP A 369 -25.45 44.43 29.36
C TRP A 369 -25.16 45.59 30.31
N THR A 370 -25.18 45.32 31.62
CA THR A 370 -24.85 46.26 32.68
C THR A 370 -23.89 45.62 33.69
N ARG A 371 -23.13 46.46 34.41
CA ARG A 371 -22.26 46.06 35.52
C ARG A 371 -22.68 46.83 36.78
N PRO A 372 -22.92 46.15 37.92
CA PRO A 372 -23.19 46.86 39.17
C PRO A 372 -22.03 47.80 39.55
N GLY A 373 -22.35 49.07 39.85
CA GLY A 373 -21.38 50.06 40.30
C GLY A 373 -20.43 50.64 39.24
N GLN A 374 -20.58 50.27 37.95
CA GLN A 374 -19.74 50.80 36.87
C GLN A 374 -20.49 50.81 35.52
N GLN A 375 -20.40 51.92 34.78
CA GLN A 375 -20.96 51.99 33.42
C GLN A 375 -20.01 51.30 32.42
N LEU A 376 -20.57 50.47 31.54
CA LEU A 376 -19.83 49.86 30.42
C LEU A 376 -19.67 50.87 29.29
N THR A 377 -18.52 50.85 28.61
CA THR A 377 -18.28 51.72 27.46
C THR A 377 -19.02 51.19 26.21
N PRO A 378 -19.29 52.04 25.20
CA PRO A 378 -19.83 51.58 23.92
C PRO A 378 -18.95 50.53 23.22
N ALA A 379 -17.63 50.54 23.47
CA ALA A 379 -16.73 49.52 22.95
C ALA A 379 -16.95 48.14 23.62
N ASP A 380 -17.15 48.12 24.93
CA ASP A 380 -17.45 46.88 25.68
C ASP A 380 -18.76 46.24 25.19
N LEU A 381 -19.81 47.06 25.04
CA LEU A 381 -21.11 46.60 24.58
C LEU A 381 -21.07 46.01 23.16
N ARG A 382 -20.19 46.52 22.29
CA ARG A 382 -20.00 46.00 20.93
C ARG A 382 -19.24 44.68 20.89
N THR A 383 -18.31 44.45 21.82
CA THR A 383 -17.43 43.27 21.81
C THR A 383 -17.99 42.08 22.59
N LEU A 384 -18.80 42.32 23.63
CA LEU A 384 -19.38 41.28 24.49
C LEU A 384 -20.12 40.16 23.74
N PRO A 385 -21.01 40.44 22.75
CA PRO A 385 -21.69 39.37 22.01
C PRO A 385 -20.72 38.47 21.22
N LEU A 386 -19.66 39.06 20.65
CA LEU A 386 -18.63 38.30 19.94
C LEU A 386 -17.83 37.42 20.91
N GLN A 387 -17.40 37.97 22.05
CA GLN A 387 -16.69 37.22 23.09
C GLN A 387 -17.53 36.06 23.64
N LEU A 388 -18.81 36.28 23.89
CA LEU A 388 -19.75 35.23 24.31
C LEU A 388 -19.96 34.17 23.24
N SER A 389 -20.01 34.56 21.96
CA SER A 389 -20.12 33.62 20.84
C SER A 389 -18.86 32.75 20.72
N LEU A 390 -17.67 33.34 20.94
CA LEU A 390 -16.40 32.59 21.00
C LEU A 390 -16.38 31.65 22.20
N LEU A 391 -16.79 32.12 23.38
CA LEU A 391 -16.85 31.33 24.61
C LEU A 391 -17.81 30.15 24.48
N GLY A 392 -19.01 30.38 23.94
CA GLY A 392 -20.03 29.35 23.71
C GLY A 392 -19.65 28.31 22.66
N LYS A 393 -18.56 28.53 21.92
CA LYS A 393 -17.96 27.58 20.96
C LYS A 393 -16.57 27.12 21.39
N MET A 394 -16.12 27.48 22.59
CA MET A 394 -14.77 27.21 23.06
C MET A 394 -14.52 25.70 23.14
N ARG A 395 -13.36 25.31 22.64
CA ARG A 395 -12.86 23.93 22.66
C ARG A 395 -11.54 23.91 23.40
N ALA A 396 -11.38 22.92 24.28
CA ALA A 396 -10.06 22.55 24.75
C ALA A 396 -9.20 22.10 23.56
N GLU A 397 -7.89 22.32 23.63
CA GLU A 397 -6.97 21.77 22.64
C GLU A 397 -6.81 20.26 22.84
N ALA A 398 -6.60 19.87 24.10
CA ALA A 398 -6.54 18.50 24.58
C ALA A 398 -6.95 18.41 26.06
N TRP A 399 -7.40 17.23 26.47
CA TRP A 399 -7.50 16.86 27.88
C TRP A 399 -6.16 16.21 28.29
N THR A 400 -5.62 16.58 29.45
CA THR A 400 -4.30 16.11 29.91
C THR A 400 -4.37 15.05 31.00
N ALA A 401 -5.47 14.98 31.75
CA ALA A 401 -5.71 13.98 32.78
C ALA A 401 -7.21 13.90 33.11
N SER A 402 -7.62 12.81 33.77
CA SER A 402 -8.88 12.74 34.51
C SER A 402 -8.60 12.96 35.99
N GLY A 403 -9.34 13.87 36.64
CA GLY A 403 -9.30 14.02 38.09
C GLY A 403 -10.17 12.97 38.79
N PRO A 404 -10.06 12.83 40.12
CA PRO A 404 -11.06 12.10 40.89
C PRO A 404 -12.40 12.82 40.72
N ASP A 405 -13.38 12.12 40.15
CA ASP A 405 -14.76 12.58 40.14
C ASP A 405 -15.17 12.85 41.60
N LYS A 406 -15.49 14.10 41.93
CA LYS A 406 -16.09 14.48 43.22
C LYS A 406 -17.61 14.51 43.10
#